data_AF-G1FKR6-F1
#
_entry.id   AF-G1FKR6-F1
#
_cell.length_a   1.000
_cell.length_b   1.000
_cell.length_c   1.000
_cell.angle_alpha   90.00
_cell.angle_beta   90.00
_cell.angle_gamma   90.00
#
_symmetry.space_group_name_H-M   'P 1'
#
loop_
_entity.id
_entity.type
_entity.pdbx_description
1 polymer ?
#
loop_
_entity_poly.entity_id
_entity_poly.type
_entity_poly.pdbx_seq_one_letter_code
_entity_poly.pdbx_strand_id
1 'polypeptide(L)'
;MSLCSFHAGRCHGDPLFYVSDGECDTVAAAKLEWAMFRANMSSKSSVQEPCDLDTCYEWETCSALKKCECKAARNCPKVEEHMFCVKLTRTQRTRSMDLCSMAALKCASYQFEIVNEGVCESR
;
A
#
# COMPACT_ATOMS: atom_id res chain seq x y z
N MET A 1 19.19 9.33 4.82
CA MET A 1 18.56 10.66 4.63
C MET A 1 18.21 11.22 6.01
N SER A 2 18.38 12.52 6.26
CA SER A 2 17.96 13.11 7.54
C SER A 2 16.47 13.48 7.51
N LEU A 3 15.85 13.63 8.69
CA LEU A 3 14.45 14.05 8.79
C LEU A 3 14.22 15.43 8.15
N CYS A 4 15.17 16.37 8.34
CA CYS A 4 15.11 17.69 7.71
C CYS A 4 15.12 17.60 6.18
N SER A 5 16.02 16.79 5.60
CA SER A 5 16.06 16.60 4.14
C SER A 5 14.81 15.90 3.59
N PHE A 6 14.20 15.00 4.37
CA PHE A 6 12.94 14.36 3.99
C PHE A 6 11.82 15.38 3.88
N HIS A 7 11.64 16.24 4.89
CA HIS A 7 10.64 17.30 4.84
C HIS A 7 10.90 18.30 3.72
N ALA A 8 12.16 18.68 3.50
CA ALA A 8 12.52 19.59 2.42
C ALA A 8 12.16 19.01 1.04
N GLY A 9 12.49 17.75 0.78
CA GLY A 9 12.15 17.08 -0.48
C GLY A 9 10.64 16.94 -0.69
N ARG A 10 9.88 16.62 0.37
CA ARG A 10 8.40 16.58 0.29
C ARG A 10 7.81 17.96 -0.01
N CYS A 11 8.35 19.03 0.57
CA CYS A 11 7.94 20.40 0.28
C CYS A 11 8.26 20.79 -1.18
N HIS A 12 9.40 20.33 -1.70
CA HIS A 12 9.79 20.52 -3.09
C HIS A 12 8.90 19.75 -4.09
N GLY A 13 8.23 18.69 -3.64
CA GLY A 13 7.38 17.83 -4.47
C GLY A 13 8.07 16.54 -4.94
N ASP A 14 9.19 16.17 -4.32
CA ASP A 14 9.87 14.91 -4.60
C ASP A 14 8.98 13.73 -4.17
N PRO A 15 8.95 12.61 -4.93
CA PRO A 15 8.14 11.43 -4.63
C PRO A 15 8.76 10.60 -3.50
N LEU A 16 8.86 11.19 -2.31
CA LEU A 16 9.44 10.59 -1.12
C LEU A 16 8.37 9.91 -0.27
N PHE A 17 8.61 8.65 0.06
CA PHE A 17 7.73 7.83 0.89
C PHE A 17 8.39 7.53 2.22
N TYR A 18 7.63 7.65 3.30
CA TYR A 18 8.07 7.22 4.61
C TYR A 18 8.08 5.68 4.70
N VAL A 19 9.14 5.10 5.26
CA VAL A 19 9.31 3.64 5.40
C VAL A 19 9.40 3.27 6.88
N SER A 20 10.40 3.79 7.57
CA SER A 20 10.62 3.56 9.00
C SER A 20 11.67 4.52 9.56
N ASP A 21 11.68 4.68 10.87
CA ASP A 21 12.79 5.28 11.60
C ASP A 21 14.03 4.36 11.63
N GLY A 22 15.21 4.96 11.69
CA GLY A 22 16.50 4.26 11.85
C GLY A 22 17.22 3.93 10.55
N GLU A 23 18.22 3.05 10.64
CA GLU A 23 19.05 2.63 9.51
C GLU A 23 18.33 1.60 8.62
N CYS A 24 18.38 1.81 7.29
CA CYS A 24 17.71 0.96 6.31
C CYS A 24 18.20 -0.50 6.34
N ASP A 25 19.49 -0.74 6.59
CA ASP A 25 20.09 -2.09 6.53
C ASP A 25 19.56 -3.04 7.61
N THR A 26 18.91 -2.49 8.64
CA THR A 26 18.27 -3.25 9.72
C THR A 26 16.82 -3.61 9.42
N VAL A 27 16.27 -3.13 8.30
CA VAL A 27 14.87 -3.36 7.92
C VAL A 27 14.71 -4.77 7.36
N ALA A 28 13.85 -5.57 8.00
CA ALA A 28 13.52 -6.90 7.53
C ALA A 28 13.02 -6.88 6.07
N ALA A 29 13.46 -7.84 5.25
CA ALA A 29 13.11 -7.90 3.82
C ALA A 29 11.59 -7.79 3.55
N ALA A 30 10.74 -8.38 4.39
CA ALA A 30 9.29 -8.26 4.27
C ALA A 30 8.76 -6.82 4.40
N LYS A 31 9.40 -5.98 5.25
CA LYS A 31 9.04 -4.56 5.38
C LYS A 31 9.49 -3.76 4.15
N LEU A 32 10.63 -4.12 3.56
CA LEU A 32 11.11 -3.50 2.34
C LEU A 32 10.20 -3.81 1.14
N GLU A 33 9.83 -5.09 0.97
CA GLU A 33 8.87 -5.55 -0.05
C GLU A 33 7.53 -4.83 0.09
N TRP A 34 7.04 -4.66 1.32
CA TRP A 34 5.85 -3.87 1.59
C TRP A 34 6.02 -2.40 1.19
N ALA A 35 7.13 -1.76 1.58
CA ALA A 35 7.39 -0.36 1.25
C ALA A 35 7.45 -0.12 -0.27
N MET A 36 8.10 -1.01 -1.01
CA MET A 36 8.16 -0.95 -2.48
C MET A 36 6.77 -1.12 -3.10
N PHE A 37 6.00 -2.11 -2.65
CA PHE A 37 4.62 -2.31 -3.12
C PHE A 37 3.76 -1.07 -2.83
N ARG A 38 3.82 -0.56 -1.61
CA ARG A 38 3.04 0.59 -1.14
C ARG A 38 3.36 1.85 -1.94
N ALA A 39 4.65 2.10 -2.21
CA ALA A 39 5.08 3.22 -3.05
C ALA A 39 4.57 3.08 -4.50
N ASN A 40 4.65 1.88 -5.09
CA ASN A 40 4.18 1.64 -6.46
C ASN A 40 2.66 1.83 -6.62
N MET A 41 1.89 1.53 -5.57
CA MET A 41 0.43 1.68 -5.57
C MET A 41 -0.03 3.10 -5.18
N SER A 42 0.83 3.91 -4.57
CA SER A 42 0.48 5.23 -4.03
C SER A 42 -0.16 6.17 -5.06
N SER A 43 0.36 6.19 -6.29
CA SER A 43 -0.13 7.07 -7.37
C SER A 43 -1.50 6.68 -7.92
N LYS A 44 -1.91 5.43 -7.71
CA LYS A 44 -3.25 4.93 -8.09
C LYS A 44 -4.28 5.18 -6.99
N SER A 45 -3.85 5.53 -5.77
CA SER A 45 -4.75 5.78 -4.65
C SER A 45 -5.49 7.10 -4.84
N SER A 46 -6.81 7.03 -4.76
CA SER A 46 -7.68 8.22 -4.74
C SER A 46 -7.59 9.00 -3.42
N VAL A 47 -7.02 8.39 -2.38
CA VAL A 47 -6.86 8.96 -1.04
C VAL A 47 -5.38 9.10 -0.71
N GLN A 48 -4.97 10.29 -0.27
CA GLN A 48 -3.63 10.56 0.27
C GLN A 48 -3.79 11.44 1.51
N GLU A 49 -3.98 10.80 2.67
CA GLU A 49 -4.22 11.47 3.94
C GLU A 49 -2.89 11.69 4.70
N PRO A 50 -2.49 12.94 4.99
CA PRO A 50 -1.31 13.19 5.82
C PRO A 50 -1.44 12.59 7.22
N CYS A 51 -0.44 11.81 7.65
CA CYS A 51 -0.39 11.17 8.96
C CYS A 51 1.01 11.32 9.55
N ASP A 52 1.29 12.51 10.09
CA ASP A 52 2.62 12.91 10.58
C ASP A 52 3.70 12.82 9.48
N LEU A 53 4.71 11.95 9.62
CA LEU A 53 5.74 11.75 8.58
C LEU A 53 5.25 10.92 7.39
N ASP A 54 4.17 10.16 7.57
CA ASP A 54 3.61 9.25 6.58
C ASP A 54 2.38 9.84 5.87
N THR A 55 1.89 9.13 4.87
CA THR A 55 0.68 9.45 4.12
C THR A 55 -0.12 8.17 3.97
N CYS A 56 -1.30 8.12 4.57
CA CYS A 56 -2.15 6.94 4.52
C CYS A 56 -2.98 6.95 3.22
N TYR A 57 -3.09 5.78 2.61
CA TYR A 57 -3.81 5.58 1.36
C TYR A 57 -5.19 4.96 1.59
N GLU A 58 -5.95 4.70 0.52
CA GLU A 58 -7.32 4.19 0.64
C GLU A 58 -7.43 2.86 1.42
N TRP A 59 -6.37 2.04 1.42
CA TRP A 59 -6.24 0.79 2.17
C TRP A 59 -5.77 0.94 3.64
N GLU A 60 -5.49 2.16 4.10
CA GLU A 60 -4.99 2.48 5.44
C GLU A 60 -5.88 3.51 6.15
N THR A 61 -5.71 3.64 7.46
CA THR A 61 -6.28 4.73 8.25
C THR A 61 -5.20 5.35 9.14
N CYS A 62 -5.22 6.66 9.33
CA CYS A 62 -4.34 7.30 10.31
C CYS A 62 -4.86 7.03 11.73
N SER A 63 -4.07 6.34 12.55
CA SER A 63 -4.46 6.03 13.93
C SER A 63 -4.19 7.20 14.88
N ALA A 64 -4.71 7.11 16.11
CA ALA A 64 -4.49 8.13 17.15
C ALA A 64 -2.99 8.33 17.48
N LEU A 65 -2.16 7.31 17.26
CA LEU A 65 -0.71 7.35 17.43
C LEU A 65 0.03 7.93 16.20
N LYS A 66 -0.71 8.50 15.24
CA LYS A 66 -0.17 9.07 14.01
C LYS A 66 0.64 8.08 13.18
N LYS A 67 0.10 6.86 13.05
CA LYS A 67 0.64 5.80 12.21
C LYS A 67 -0.43 5.31 11.24
N CYS A 68 -0.04 4.96 10.03
CA CYS A 68 -0.92 4.31 9.08
C CYS A 68 -1.15 2.86 9.49
N GLU A 69 -2.40 2.50 9.72
CA GLU A 69 -2.82 1.14 10.07
C GLU A 69 -3.65 0.53 8.95
N CYS A 70 -3.40 -0.73 8.64
CA CYS A 70 -4.10 -1.45 7.59
C CYS A 70 -5.59 -1.55 7.89
N LYS A 71 -6.44 -1.18 6.93
CA LYS A 71 -7.86 -1.52 6.99
C LYS A 71 -8.06 -3.02 6.79
N ALA A 72 -9.15 -3.55 7.32
CA ALA A 72 -9.62 -4.87 6.88
C ALA A 72 -10.18 -4.73 5.46
N ALA A 73 -9.83 -5.63 4.54
CA ALA A 73 -10.31 -5.57 3.15
C ALA A 73 -11.86 -5.54 3.03
N ARG A 74 -12.58 -6.13 4.00
CA ARG A 74 -14.06 -6.04 4.08
C ARG A 74 -14.60 -4.63 4.35
N ASN A 75 -13.76 -3.73 4.88
CA ASN A 75 -14.09 -2.34 5.15
C ASN A 75 -13.74 -1.42 3.97
N CYS A 76 -13.16 -1.96 2.90
CA CYS A 76 -12.95 -1.21 1.68
C CYS A 76 -14.29 -0.96 0.98
N PRO A 77 -14.53 0.28 0.50
CA PRO A 77 -15.66 0.54 -0.37
C PRO A 77 -15.50 -0.30 -1.65
N LYS A 78 -16.60 -0.84 -2.16
CA LYS A 78 -16.59 -1.54 -3.44
C LYS A 78 -16.59 -0.49 -4.54
N VAL A 79 -15.41 -0.18 -5.05
CA VAL A 79 -15.21 0.76 -6.15
C VAL A 79 -14.68 -0.05 -7.33
N GLU A 80 -15.26 0.08 -8.51
CA GLU A 80 -14.80 -0.63 -9.72
C GLU A 80 -13.65 0.11 -10.44
N GLU A 81 -12.97 1.00 -9.72
CA GLU A 81 -11.85 1.79 -10.21
C GLU A 81 -10.53 1.11 -9.83
N HIS A 82 -9.55 1.12 -10.73
CA HIS A 82 -8.25 0.45 -10.55
C HIS A 82 -8.38 -1.01 -10.07
N MET A 83 -8.99 -1.84 -10.92
CA MET A 83 -9.16 -3.27 -10.66
C MET A 83 -7.87 -4.05 -10.93
N PHE A 84 -7.69 -5.15 -10.21
CA PHE A 84 -6.57 -6.07 -10.37
C PHE A 84 -7.05 -7.52 -10.34
N CYS A 85 -6.50 -8.35 -11.21
CA CYS A 85 -6.65 -9.79 -11.11
C CYS A 85 -5.51 -10.33 -10.24
N VAL A 86 -5.87 -10.91 -9.10
CA VAL A 86 -4.89 -11.46 -8.16
C VAL A 86 -5.06 -12.95 -8.00
N LYS A 87 -3.94 -13.66 -7.93
CA LYS A 87 -3.87 -15.09 -7.62
C LYS A 87 -3.50 -15.25 -6.14
N LEU A 88 -4.44 -15.77 -5.35
CA LEU A 88 -4.21 -16.05 -3.94
C LEU A 88 -3.30 -17.27 -3.77
N THR A 89 -2.11 -17.09 -3.21
CA THR A 89 -1.08 -18.14 -3.14
C THR A 89 -1.57 -19.38 -2.37
N ARG A 90 -2.35 -19.19 -1.30
CA ARG A 90 -2.83 -20.31 -0.47
C ARG A 90 -3.89 -21.19 -1.15
N THR A 91 -4.80 -20.59 -1.91
CA THR A 91 -5.92 -21.33 -2.55
C THR A 91 -5.72 -21.55 -4.04
N GLN A 92 -4.67 -20.96 -4.63
CA GLN A 92 -4.38 -20.96 -6.07
C GLN A 92 -5.57 -20.45 -6.92
N ARG A 93 -6.49 -19.69 -6.32
CA ARG A 93 -7.66 -19.10 -7.00
C ARG A 93 -7.34 -17.69 -7.45
N THR A 94 -7.80 -17.34 -8.64
CA THR A 94 -7.78 -15.97 -9.15
C THR A 94 -9.06 -15.24 -8.78
N ARG A 95 -8.96 -13.94 -8.46
CA ARG A 95 -10.11 -13.09 -8.17
C ARG A 95 -9.81 -11.65 -8.56
N SER A 96 -10.81 -10.97 -9.11
CA SER A 96 -10.77 -9.51 -9.32
C SER A 96 -10.94 -8.79 -7.99
N MET A 97 -10.07 -7.83 -7.71
CA MET A 97 -10.10 -7.01 -6.49
C MET A 97 -9.81 -5.55 -6.86
N ASP A 98 -10.49 -4.62 -6.19
CA ASP A 98 -10.14 -3.20 -6.26
C ASP A 98 -8.83 -2.90 -5.52
N LEU A 99 -8.28 -1.71 -5.78
CA LEU A 99 -7.02 -1.25 -5.18
C LEU A 99 -7.05 -1.32 -3.66
N CYS A 100 -8.06 -0.74 -3.01
CA CYS A 100 -8.22 -0.76 -1.57
C CYS A 100 -8.15 -2.19 -1.01
N SER A 101 -8.98 -3.10 -1.53
CA SER A 101 -9.10 -4.47 -1.03
C SER A 101 -7.80 -5.26 -1.24
N MET A 102 -7.18 -5.13 -2.42
CA MET A 102 -5.92 -5.79 -2.74
C MET A 102 -4.79 -5.29 -1.83
N ALA A 103 -4.62 -3.97 -1.73
CA ALA A 103 -3.55 -3.38 -0.95
C ALA A 103 -3.77 -3.58 0.57
N ALA A 104 -5.01 -3.59 1.05
CA ALA A 104 -5.36 -3.93 2.42
C ALA A 104 -4.95 -5.37 2.79
N LEU A 105 -5.15 -6.33 1.87
CA LEU A 105 -4.65 -7.70 2.06
C LEU A 105 -3.12 -7.74 2.15
N LYS A 106 -2.41 -7.03 1.26
CA LYS A 106 -0.95 -7.00 1.27
C LYS A 106 -0.40 -6.35 2.55
N CYS A 107 -1.03 -5.26 2.99
CA CYS A 107 -0.73 -4.58 4.25
C CYS A 107 -0.89 -5.53 5.45
N ALA A 108 -1.97 -6.32 5.46
CA ALA A 108 -2.20 -7.38 6.44
C ALA A 108 -1.34 -8.64 6.21
N SER A 109 -0.27 -8.55 5.42
CA SER A 109 0.72 -9.62 5.17
C SER A 109 0.18 -10.87 4.46
N TYR A 110 -0.94 -10.76 3.74
CA TYR A 110 -1.41 -11.85 2.89
C TYR A 110 -0.53 -11.98 1.64
N GLN A 111 -0.25 -13.23 1.27
CA GLN A 111 0.48 -13.57 0.06
C GLN A 111 -0.47 -13.75 -1.13
N PHE A 112 -0.21 -12.99 -2.19
CA PHE A 112 -0.84 -13.12 -3.48
C PHE A 112 0.09 -12.56 -4.57
N GLU A 113 -0.22 -12.89 -5.80
CA GLU A 113 0.46 -12.40 -7.00
C GLU A 113 -0.54 -11.59 -7.81
N ILE A 114 -0.12 -10.44 -8.33
CA ILE A 114 -0.91 -9.69 -9.33
C ILE A 114 -0.63 -10.34 -10.68
N VAL A 115 -1.68 -10.93 -11.28
CA VAL A 115 -1.58 -11.59 -12.59
C VAL A 115 -1.62 -10.54 -13.70
N ASN A 116 -2.54 -9.58 -13.59
CA ASN A 116 -2.67 -8.45 -14.50
C ASN A 116 -3.45 -7.32 -13.83
N GLU A 117 -3.24 -6.09 -14.32
CA GLU A 117 -4.17 -4.99 -14.06
C GLU A 117 -5.47 -5.22 -14.86
N GLY A 118 -6.61 -4.90 -14.26
CA GLY A 118 -7.95 -5.17 -14.78
C GLY A 118 -8.66 -6.32 -14.07
N VAL A 119 -9.85 -6.67 -14.56
CA VAL A 119 -10.60 -7.82 -14.06
C VAL A 119 -9.98 -9.14 -14.55
N CYS A 120 -10.13 -10.21 -13.77
CA CYS A 120 -9.71 -11.52 -14.22
C CYS A 120 -10.52 -11.97 -15.44
N GLU A 121 -9.83 -12.51 -16.44
CA GLU A 121 -10.50 -13.20 -17.55
C GLU A 121 -11.19 -14.46 -17.01
N SER A 122 -12.49 -14.59 -17.27
CA SER A 122 -13.22 -15.84 -17.09
C SER A 122 -12.73 -16.84 -18.13
N ARG A 123 -12.01 -17.87 -17.70
CA ARG A 123 -11.84 -19.10 -18.48
C ARG A 123 -13.02 -20.05 -18.24
#